data_AF-A0A2U2MXU8-F1
#
_entry.id   AF-A0A2U2MXU8-F1
#
_cell.length_a   1.000
_cell.length_b   1.000
_cell.length_c   1.000
_cell.angle_alpha   90.00
_cell.angle_beta   90.00
_cell.angle_gamma   90.00
#
_symmetry.space_group_name_H-M   'P 1'
#
loop_
_entity.id
_entity.type
_entity.pdbx_description
1 polymer ?
#
loop_
_entity_poly.entity_id
_entity_poly.type
_entity_poly.pdbx_seq_one_letter_code
_entity_poly.pdbx_strand_id
1 'polypeptide(L)'
;MQILNALLNDSRMLRIWNYPDAPLLCALPPSADSGFRAILLVRFRSDARTGVWLRADELRKPRWRSDARAWQVPVSWFDRLTQRCLEDHGAVYLVHTHVIEQVCTPSCQTATRHWCECSCQGRNHGIARDEARNYAFDGAFIVESFVKHFICRKLTTVDGWVTATDVA
;
A
#
# COMPACT_ATOMS: atom_id res chain seq x y z
N MET A 1 -8.80 -16.91 0.82
CA MET A 1 -8.62 -15.81 -0.15
C MET A 1 -7.58 -16.21 -1.19
N GLN A 2 -8.02 -16.63 -2.37
CA GLN A 2 -7.18 -17.10 -3.48
C GLN A 2 -6.19 -16.04 -3.98
N ILE A 3 -6.63 -14.79 -4.17
CA ILE A 3 -5.72 -13.72 -4.64
C ILE A 3 -4.63 -13.41 -3.61
N LEU A 4 -4.99 -13.34 -2.32
CA LEU A 4 -4.01 -13.14 -1.26
C LEU A 4 -3.03 -14.33 -1.21
N ASN A 5 -3.52 -15.56 -1.27
CA ASN A 5 -2.65 -16.74 -1.30
C ASN A 5 -1.69 -16.71 -2.50
N ALA A 6 -2.17 -16.29 -3.68
CA ALA A 6 -1.34 -16.14 -4.87
C ALA A 6 -0.23 -15.09 -4.67
N LEU A 7 -0.58 -13.94 -4.08
CA LEU A 7 0.38 -12.89 -3.72
C LEU A 7 1.42 -13.39 -2.71
N LEU A 8 0.99 -14.20 -1.73
CA LEU A 8 1.84 -14.74 -0.68
C LEU A 8 2.65 -15.99 -1.11
N ASN A 9 2.51 -16.47 -2.35
CA ASN A 9 3.43 -17.48 -2.90
C ASN A 9 4.80 -16.89 -3.22
N ASP A 10 4.92 -15.57 -3.41
CA ASP A 10 6.21 -14.89 -3.49
C ASP A 10 6.86 -14.84 -2.11
N SER A 11 8.08 -15.36 -1.99
CA SER A 11 8.79 -15.48 -0.72
C SER A 11 9.09 -14.13 -0.06
N ARG A 12 9.27 -13.06 -0.85
CA ARG A 12 9.48 -11.70 -0.34
C ARG A 12 8.18 -11.17 0.26
N MET A 13 7.06 -11.33 -0.46
CA MET A 13 5.75 -10.96 0.07
C MET A 13 5.38 -11.75 1.32
N LEU A 14 5.60 -13.06 1.32
CA LEU A 14 5.34 -13.90 2.48
C LEU A 14 6.12 -13.43 3.70
N ARG A 15 7.40 -13.05 3.51
CA ARG A 15 8.26 -12.52 4.56
C ARG A 15 7.72 -11.19 5.11
N ILE A 16 7.43 -10.22 4.25
CA ILE A 16 6.91 -8.91 4.65
C ILE A 16 5.53 -9.05 5.32
N TRP A 17 4.68 -9.95 4.84
CA TRP A 17 3.36 -10.20 5.42
C TRP A 17 3.42 -10.81 6.83
N ASN A 18 4.31 -11.78 7.03
CA ASN A 18 4.44 -12.46 8.31
C ASN A 18 5.20 -11.64 9.34
N TYR A 19 6.25 -10.93 8.91
CA TYR A 19 7.16 -10.16 9.76
C TYR A 19 7.32 -8.71 9.26
N PRO A 20 6.23 -7.93 9.23
CA PRO A 20 6.32 -6.53 8.84
C PRO A 20 7.05 -5.71 9.91
N ASP A 21 8.07 -4.96 9.51
CA ASP A 21 8.72 -3.95 10.37
C ASP A 21 7.95 -2.61 10.40
N ALA A 22 6.97 -2.44 9.50
CA ALA A 22 6.07 -1.30 9.39
C ALA A 22 4.65 -1.75 9.01
N PRO A 23 3.58 -0.97 9.28
CA PRO A 23 2.24 -1.28 8.80
C PRO A 23 2.21 -1.58 7.29
N LEU A 24 1.40 -2.55 6.88
CA LEU A 24 1.28 -2.96 5.48
C LEU A 24 -0.16 -2.81 4.99
N LEU A 25 -0.34 -1.98 3.97
CA LEU A 25 -1.58 -1.70 3.27
C LEU A 25 -1.62 -2.48 1.96
N CYS A 26 -2.42 -3.55 1.90
CA CYS A 26 -2.57 -4.40 0.73
C CYS A 26 -3.95 -4.27 0.12
N ALA A 27 -4.01 -3.59 -1.01
CA ALA A 27 -5.22 -3.43 -1.77
C ALA A 27 -5.37 -4.56 -2.79
N LEU A 28 -6.44 -5.32 -2.61
CA LEU A 28 -6.77 -6.46 -3.45
C LEU A 28 -7.86 -6.06 -4.43
N PRO A 29 -7.73 -6.46 -5.71
CA PRO A 29 -8.75 -6.19 -6.71
C PRO A 29 -10.04 -6.96 -6.41
N PRO A 30 -11.16 -6.59 -7.06
CA PRO A 30 -12.39 -7.37 -7.03
C PRO A 30 -12.16 -8.85 -7.32
N SER A 31 -12.73 -9.72 -6.48
CA SER A 31 -12.63 -11.18 -6.59
C SER A 31 -13.85 -11.86 -5.98
N ALA A 32 -14.05 -13.15 -6.26
CA ALA A 32 -15.12 -13.92 -5.61
C ALA A 32 -15.00 -13.88 -4.07
N ASP A 33 -13.79 -13.97 -3.52
CA ASP A 33 -13.54 -13.92 -2.08
C ASP A 33 -13.84 -12.56 -1.42
N SER A 34 -13.90 -11.50 -2.22
CA SER A 34 -14.21 -10.15 -1.78
C SER A 34 -15.63 -9.70 -2.16
N GLY A 35 -16.47 -10.61 -2.64
CA GLY A 35 -17.82 -10.29 -3.12
C GLY A 35 -17.79 -9.35 -4.33
N PHE A 36 -16.80 -9.53 -5.21
CA PHE A 36 -16.54 -8.73 -6.40
C PHE A 36 -16.35 -7.24 -6.12
N ARG A 37 -15.73 -6.90 -4.98
CA ARG A 37 -15.34 -5.53 -4.61
C ARG A 37 -13.85 -5.45 -4.30
N ALA A 38 -13.23 -4.31 -4.62
CA ALA A 38 -11.89 -4.03 -4.14
C ALA A 38 -11.91 -3.90 -2.61
N ILE A 39 -10.90 -4.45 -1.94
CA ILE A 39 -10.77 -4.38 -0.49
C ILE A 39 -9.37 -3.95 -0.12
N LEU A 40 -9.23 -3.29 1.03
CA LEU A 40 -7.95 -2.98 1.62
C LEU A 40 -7.75 -3.84 2.86
N LEU A 41 -6.71 -4.67 2.83
CA LEU A 41 -6.20 -5.38 3.99
C LEU A 41 -5.09 -4.57 4.64
N VAL A 42 -5.21 -4.34 5.93
CA VAL A 42 -4.19 -3.69 6.75
C VAL A 42 -3.58 -4.75 7.66
N ARG A 43 -2.40 -5.21 7.29
CA ARG A 43 -1.62 -6.13 8.10
C ARG A 43 -0.91 -5.30 9.16
N PHE A 44 -1.52 -5.28 10.34
CA PHE A 44 -1.04 -4.61 11.53
C PHE A 44 -1.46 -5.41 12.79
N ARG A 45 -1.20 -4.90 14.00
CA ARG A 45 -1.58 -5.58 15.24
C ARG A 45 -3.09 -5.87 15.26
N SER A 46 -3.49 -7.00 15.84
CA SER A 46 -4.89 -7.45 15.88
C SER A 46 -5.67 -6.90 17.07
N ASP A 47 -5.18 -5.85 17.72
CA ASP A 47 -5.73 -5.32 18.97
C ASP A 47 -6.82 -4.27 18.74
N ALA A 48 -7.67 -4.06 19.75
CA ALA A 48 -8.80 -3.13 19.66
C ALA A 48 -8.35 -1.68 19.43
N ARG A 49 -7.16 -1.28 19.92
CA ARG A 49 -6.64 0.07 19.72
C ARG A 49 -6.31 0.29 18.24
N THR A 50 -5.76 -0.73 17.56
CA THR A 50 -5.60 -0.68 16.11
C THR A 50 -6.93 -0.53 15.39
N GLY A 51 -7.98 -1.24 15.80
CA GLY A 51 -9.31 -1.10 15.20
C GLY A 51 -9.87 0.33 15.33
N VAL A 52 -9.73 0.94 16.51
CA VAL A 52 -10.13 2.35 16.75
C VAL A 52 -9.27 3.31 15.93
N TRP A 53 -7.95 3.08 15.91
CA TRP A 53 -7.01 3.88 15.14
C TRP A 53 -7.35 3.85 13.65
N LEU A 54 -7.55 2.68 13.06
CA LEU A 54 -7.92 2.53 11.63
C LEU A 54 -9.19 3.30 11.29
N ARG A 55 -10.20 3.20 12.17
CA ARG A 55 -11.50 3.85 11.98
C ARG A 55 -11.40 5.37 12.01
N ALA A 56 -10.70 5.94 13.01
CA ALA A 56 -10.83 7.37 13.35
C ALA A 56 -12.32 7.76 13.41
N ASP A 57 -12.72 8.83 12.71
CA ASP A 57 -14.09 9.35 12.69
C ASP A 57 -15.02 8.69 11.66
N GLU A 58 -14.56 7.62 11.00
CA GLU A 58 -15.34 6.99 9.94
C GLU A 58 -16.55 6.20 10.48
N LEU A 59 -17.64 6.24 9.73
CA LEU A 59 -18.85 5.48 10.06
C LEU A 59 -18.64 3.97 9.91
N ARG A 60 -17.91 3.55 8.87
CA ARG A 60 -17.65 2.14 8.57
C ARG A 60 -16.65 1.56 9.58
N LYS A 61 -16.97 0.41 10.16
CA LYS A 61 -16.09 -0.26 11.13
C LYS A 61 -15.07 -1.16 10.42
N PRO A 62 -13.78 -1.10 10.79
CA PRO A 62 -12.80 -2.13 10.39
C PRO A 62 -13.25 -3.51 10.83
N ARG A 63 -13.01 -4.52 10.00
CA ARG A 63 -13.33 -5.93 10.29
C ARG A 63 -12.05 -6.73 10.38
N TRP A 64 -11.81 -7.42 11.49
CA TRP A 64 -10.72 -8.39 11.54
C TRP A 64 -11.03 -9.60 10.65
N ARG A 65 -10.06 -9.98 9.81
CA ARG A 65 -10.09 -11.16 8.95
C ARG A 65 -9.07 -12.16 9.48
N SER A 66 -9.54 -13.17 10.22
CA SER A 66 -8.67 -14.20 10.81
C SER A 66 -7.95 -15.03 9.75
N ASP A 67 -8.59 -15.29 8.61
CA ASP A 67 -8.03 -16.01 7.47
C ASP A 67 -6.86 -15.27 6.80
N ALA A 68 -6.87 -13.93 6.83
CA ALA A 68 -5.79 -13.10 6.33
C ALA A 68 -4.83 -12.63 7.45
N ARG A 69 -5.20 -12.81 8.72
CA ARG A 69 -4.54 -12.19 9.89
C ARG A 69 -4.32 -10.68 9.71
N ALA A 70 -5.34 -10.01 9.18
CA ALA A 70 -5.31 -8.59 8.83
C ALA A 70 -6.66 -7.91 9.07
N TRP A 71 -6.66 -6.58 9.16
CA TRP A 71 -7.88 -5.79 9.19
C TRP A 71 -8.38 -5.50 7.79
N GLN A 72 -9.64 -5.77 7.50
CA GLN A 72 -10.31 -5.35 6.29
C GLN A 72 -10.98 -3.98 6.51
N VAL A 73 -10.66 -3.04 5.63
CA VAL A 73 -11.22 -1.68 5.59
C VAL A 73 -11.63 -1.31 4.15
N PRO A 74 -12.40 -0.24 3.95
CA PRO A 74 -12.67 0.29 2.61
C PRO A 74 -11.40 0.65 1.84
N VAL A 75 -11.34 0.32 0.55
CA VAL A 75 -10.20 0.71 -0.32
C VAL A 75 -10.04 2.22 -0.42
N SER A 76 -11.14 2.99 -0.28
CA SER A 76 -11.12 4.45 -0.26
C SER A 76 -10.30 5.05 0.90
N TRP A 77 -9.91 4.25 1.89
CA TRP A 77 -9.06 4.71 2.99
C TRP A 77 -7.57 4.62 2.69
N PHE A 78 -7.16 4.12 1.52
CA PHE A 78 -5.77 3.84 1.19
C PHE A 78 -4.86 5.05 1.39
N ASP A 79 -5.18 6.20 0.77
CA ASP A 79 -4.32 7.39 0.85
C ASP A 79 -4.26 7.96 2.28
N ARG A 80 -5.42 8.07 2.95
CA ARG A 80 -5.48 8.55 4.35
C ARG A 80 -4.70 7.65 5.31
N LEU A 81 -4.81 6.33 5.16
CA LEU A 81 -4.08 5.39 6.00
C LEU A 81 -2.58 5.38 5.69
N THR A 82 -2.21 5.59 4.42
CA THR A 82 -0.80 5.76 4.03
C THR A 82 -0.18 6.92 4.82
N GLN A 83 -0.81 8.10 4.74
CA GLN A 83 -0.35 9.29 5.46
C GLN A 83 -0.26 9.06 6.97
N ARG A 84 -1.30 8.50 7.58
CA ARG A 84 -1.30 8.23 9.03
C ARG A 84 -0.27 7.20 9.45
N CYS A 85 0.01 6.19 8.63
CA CYS A 85 1.09 5.24 8.93
C CYS A 85 2.46 5.95 8.90
N LEU A 86 2.66 6.87 7.96
CA LEU A 86 3.89 7.64 7.89
C LEU A 86 4.04 8.60 9.07
N GLU A 87 2.97 9.30 9.46
CA GLU A 87 2.95 10.21 10.62
C GLU A 87 3.19 9.47 11.95
N ASP A 88 2.50 8.35 12.17
CA ASP A 88 2.50 7.66 13.47
C ASP A 88 3.61 6.58 13.61
N HIS A 89 4.13 6.09 12.48
CA HIS A 89 5.07 4.95 12.47
C HIS A 89 6.33 5.20 11.63
N GLY A 90 6.44 6.32 10.93
CA GLY A 90 7.61 6.67 10.11
C GLY A 90 7.82 5.78 8.89
N ALA A 91 6.94 4.79 8.65
CA ALA A 91 7.06 3.88 7.51
C ALA A 91 5.74 3.17 7.19
N VAL A 92 5.58 2.75 5.94
CA VAL A 92 4.44 1.94 5.49
C VAL A 92 4.79 1.14 4.23
N TYR A 93 4.31 -0.10 4.17
CA TYR A 93 4.28 -0.88 2.93
C TYR A 93 2.97 -0.67 2.18
N LEU A 94 3.07 -0.37 0.89
CA LEU A 94 1.97 -0.21 -0.03
C LEU A 94 1.99 -1.33 -1.07
N VAL A 95 0.94 -2.14 -1.09
CA VAL A 95 0.77 -3.25 -2.03
C VAL A 95 -0.52 -3.04 -2.81
N HIS A 96 -0.43 -2.93 -4.13
CA HIS A 96 -1.59 -2.80 -5.00
C HIS A 96 -1.28 -3.36 -6.40
N THR A 97 -2.31 -3.47 -7.24
CA THR A 97 -2.15 -3.90 -8.62
C THR A 97 -1.40 -2.87 -9.46
N HIS A 98 -0.70 -3.36 -10.47
CA HIS A 98 0.09 -2.60 -11.43
C HIS A 98 -0.20 -3.12 -12.84
N VAL A 99 -0.23 -2.21 -13.82
CA VAL A 99 -0.43 -2.53 -15.24
C VAL A 99 0.84 -2.14 -15.99
N ILE A 100 1.60 -3.13 -16.46
CA ILE A 100 2.94 -2.93 -17.03
C ILE A 100 2.88 -2.08 -18.31
N GLU A 101 1.84 -2.26 -19.11
CA GLU A 101 1.63 -1.59 -20.38
C GLU A 101 1.10 -0.15 -20.21
N GLN A 102 0.64 0.22 -19.01
CA GLN A 102 0.06 1.53 -18.77
C GLN A 102 1.16 2.60 -18.63
N VAL A 103 1.42 3.28 -19.74
CA VAL A 103 2.38 4.40 -19.82
C VAL A 103 1.99 5.54 -18.86
N CYS A 104 3.01 6.12 -18.21
CA CYS A 104 2.83 7.28 -17.34
C CYS A 104 2.27 8.48 -18.08
N THR A 105 1.12 8.98 -17.63
CA THR A 105 0.42 10.14 -18.20
C THR A 105 0.72 11.43 -17.43
N PRO A 106 0.42 12.61 -17.98
CA PRO A 106 0.46 13.88 -17.22
C PRO A 106 -0.42 13.85 -15.96
N SER A 107 -1.58 13.20 -16.00
CA SER A 107 -2.45 13.04 -14.82
C SER A 107 -1.79 12.20 -13.71
N CYS A 108 -0.95 11.23 -14.07
CA CYS A 108 -0.12 10.50 -13.11
C CYS A 108 0.94 11.44 -12.52
N GLN A 109 1.56 12.29 -13.35
CA GLN A 109 2.62 13.22 -12.93
C GLN A 109 2.14 14.34 -12.02
N THR A 110 0.86 14.70 -12.06
CA THR A 110 0.25 15.70 -11.17
C THR A 110 -0.59 15.09 -10.06
N ALA A 111 -0.58 13.75 -9.92
CA ALA A 111 -1.39 13.06 -8.92
C ALA A 111 -0.92 13.39 -7.49
N THR A 112 -1.87 13.75 -6.64
CA THR A 112 -1.69 14.00 -5.19
C THR A 112 -2.03 12.77 -4.34
N ARG A 113 -2.25 11.62 -4.96
CA ARG A 113 -2.58 10.35 -4.28
C ARG A 113 -1.38 9.41 -4.26
N HIS A 114 -1.32 8.53 -3.27
CA HIS A 114 -0.25 7.53 -3.16
C HIS A 114 -0.47 6.35 -4.12
N TRP A 115 -1.71 6.10 -4.53
CA TRP A 115 -2.06 4.99 -5.41
C TRP A 115 -1.64 5.19 -6.88
N CYS A 116 -0.78 4.31 -7.41
CA CYS A 116 -0.31 4.35 -8.80
C CYS A 116 -0.44 3.00 -9.49
N GLU A 117 -1.11 2.90 -10.63
CA GLU A 117 -1.22 1.63 -11.38
C GLU A 117 -0.31 1.59 -12.62
N CYS A 118 0.39 2.69 -12.87
CA CYS A 118 1.20 2.97 -14.05
C CYS A 118 2.58 2.32 -13.99
N SER A 119 3.20 2.12 -15.16
CA SER A 119 4.56 1.59 -15.33
C SER A 119 5.66 2.36 -14.57
N CYS A 120 5.38 3.61 -14.21
CA CYS A 120 6.20 4.48 -13.39
C CYS A 120 6.28 4.06 -11.91
N GLN A 121 5.38 3.18 -11.44
CA GLN A 121 5.39 2.67 -10.08
C GLN A 121 5.24 3.77 -9.00
N GLY A 122 4.65 4.91 -9.38
CA GLY A 122 4.49 6.10 -8.55
C GLY A 122 5.73 7.01 -8.45
N ARG A 123 6.86 6.66 -9.08
CA ARG A 123 8.08 7.49 -9.09
C ARG A 123 7.87 8.88 -9.70
N ASN A 124 6.92 8.98 -10.62
CA ASN A 124 6.65 10.21 -11.34
C ASN A 124 5.52 11.04 -10.73
N HIS A 125 4.86 10.57 -9.66
CA HIS A 125 3.72 11.26 -9.07
C HIS A 125 4.07 12.67 -8.60
N GLY A 126 3.10 13.59 -8.68
CA GLY A 126 3.24 14.96 -8.16
C GLY A 126 3.50 14.96 -6.66
N ILE A 127 2.75 14.11 -5.94
CA ILE A 127 2.99 13.86 -4.52
C ILE A 127 4.40 13.34 -4.23
N ALA A 128 5.00 12.53 -5.11
CA ALA A 128 6.38 12.10 -4.92
C ALA A 128 7.37 13.25 -5.11
N ARG A 129 7.06 14.28 -5.91
CA ARG A 129 7.90 15.48 -6.05
C ARG A 129 7.73 16.45 -4.89
N ASP A 130 6.51 16.64 -4.41
CA ASP A 130 6.20 17.55 -3.30
C ASP A 130 6.58 16.94 -1.95
N GLU A 131 6.38 15.63 -1.79
CA GLU A 131 6.71 14.85 -0.60
C GLU A 131 8.07 14.14 -0.67
N ALA A 132 8.84 14.21 -1.76
CA ALA A 132 10.25 13.76 -1.75
C ALA A 132 11.05 14.43 -0.62
N ARG A 133 10.57 15.58 -0.12
CA ARG A 133 11.10 16.28 1.05
C ARG A 133 10.83 15.57 2.38
N ASN A 134 9.79 14.74 2.44
CA ASN A 134 9.24 14.13 3.65
C ASN A 134 9.27 12.59 3.62
N TYR A 135 9.29 11.95 2.44
CA TYR A 135 9.31 10.50 2.30
C TYR A 135 10.34 9.97 1.29
N ALA A 136 11.03 8.90 1.65
CA ALA A 136 11.92 8.15 0.76
C ALA A 136 11.25 6.88 0.21
N PHE A 137 11.61 6.54 -1.02
CA PHE A 137 11.25 5.29 -1.67
C PHE A 137 12.35 4.25 -1.41
N ASP A 138 12.05 3.27 -0.57
CA ASP A 138 13.04 2.26 -0.12
C ASP A 138 13.14 1.05 -1.08
N GLY A 139 12.53 1.18 -2.26
CA GLY A 139 12.50 0.14 -3.30
C GLY A 139 11.09 -0.38 -3.62
N ALA A 140 10.99 -1.08 -4.76
CA ALA A 140 9.80 -1.83 -5.14
C ALA A 140 10.15 -3.14 -5.81
N PHE A 141 9.26 -4.12 -5.70
CA PHE A 141 9.32 -5.32 -6.50
C PHE A 141 7.94 -5.73 -7.00
N ILE A 142 7.95 -6.37 -8.17
CA ILE A 142 6.76 -6.93 -8.79
C ILE A 142 6.56 -8.35 -8.28
N VAL A 143 5.31 -8.67 -7.96
CA VAL A 143 4.87 -10.03 -7.66
C VAL A 143 4.00 -10.47 -8.82
N GLU A 144 4.48 -11.47 -9.54
CA GLU A 144 3.74 -12.12 -10.59
C GLU A 144 2.80 -13.14 -9.96
N SER A 145 1.51 -12.88 -10.05
CA SER A 145 0.48 -13.88 -9.76
C SER A 145 -0.19 -14.28 -11.07
N PHE A 146 -0.86 -15.42 -11.08
CA PHE A 146 -1.64 -15.89 -12.22
C PHE A 146 -2.82 -14.98 -12.61
N VAL A 147 -3.11 -13.91 -11.85
CA VAL A 147 -4.24 -13.00 -12.08
C VAL A 147 -3.81 -11.57 -12.44
N LYS A 148 -2.76 -11.04 -11.78
CA LYS A 148 -2.30 -9.65 -11.90
C LYS A 148 -0.82 -9.51 -11.49
N HIS A 149 -0.19 -8.44 -11.98
CA HIS A 149 1.04 -7.93 -11.40
C HIS A 149 0.70 -7.05 -10.19
N PHE A 150 1.28 -7.39 -9.04
CA PHE A 150 1.26 -6.51 -7.88
C PHE A 150 2.59 -5.78 -7.79
N ILE A 151 2.56 -4.59 -7.25
CA ILE A 151 3.75 -3.89 -6.79
C ILE A 151 3.69 -3.76 -5.27
N CYS A 152 4.81 -4.07 -4.63
CA CYS A 152 5.04 -3.75 -3.22
C CYS A 152 6.05 -2.60 -3.15
N ARG A 153 5.72 -1.53 -2.42
CA ARG A 153 6.58 -0.35 -2.19
C ARG A 153 6.70 -0.10 -0.70
N LYS A 154 7.88 0.28 -0.20
CA LYS A 154 8.03 0.82 1.15
C LYS A 154 8.25 2.32 1.06
N LEU A 155 7.45 3.07 1.82
CA LEU A 155 7.65 4.50 2.05
C LEU A 155 8.13 4.68 3.48
N THR A 156 9.08 5.57 3.69
CA THR A 156 9.61 5.94 5.02
C THR A 156 9.66 7.44 5.15
N THR A 157 9.43 8.00 6.33
CA THR A 157 9.75 9.39 6.64
C THR A 157 11.24 9.62 6.52
N VAL A 158 11.66 10.72 5.89
CA VAL A 158 13.07 11.14 5.91
C VAL A 158 13.29 12.10 7.07
N ASP A 159 14.32 11.83 7.87
CA ASP A 159 14.81 12.77 8.86
C ASP A 159 15.58 13.89 8.13
N GLY A 160 14.87 14.95 7.77
CA GLY A 160 15.44 16.10 7.06
C GLY A 160 15.25 16.06 5.54
N TRP A 161 15.48 17.21 4.90
CA TRP A 161 15.23 17.46 3.48
C TRP A 161 16.05 16.52 2.58
N VAL A 162 15.39 15.57 1.90
CA VAL A 162 16.03 14.84 0.80
C VAL A 162 15.94 15.69 -0.47
N THR A 163 17.08 15.92 -1.10
CA THR A 163 17.12 16.62 -2.38
C THR A 163 16.87 15.63 -3.51
N ALA A 164 16.20 16.08 -4.58
CA ALA A 164 15.84 15.24 -5.72
C ALA A 164 17.03 14.54 -6.43
N THR A 165 18.26 14.88 -6.04
CA THR A 165 19.53 14.30 -6.50
C THR A 165 19.92 12.99 -5.83
N ASP A 166 19.28 12.60 -4.72
CA ASP A 166 19.73 11.47 -3.88
C ASP A 166 19.11 10.12 -4.28
N VAL A 167 18.29 10.08 -5.32
CA VAL A 167 17.66 8.84 -5.84
C VAL A 167 18.26 8.52 -7.22
N ALA A 168 19.44 7.89 -7.21
CA ALA A 168 20.10 7.32 -8.38
C ALA A 168 20.02 5.79 -8.39
#